data_AF-A0A2E5VWA3-F1
#
_entry.id   AF-A0A2E5VWA3-F1
#
_cell.length_a   1.000
_cell.length_b   1.000
_cell.length_c   1.000
_cell.angle_alpha   90.00
_cell.angle_beta   90.00
_cell.angle_gamma   90.00
#
_symmetry.space_group_name_H-M   'P 1'
#
loop_
_entity.id
_entity.type
_entity.pdbx_description
1 polymer ?
#
loop_
_entity_poly.entity_id
_entity_poly.type
_entity_poly.pdbx_seq_one_letter_code
_entity_poly.pdbx_strand_id
1 'polypeptide(L)' 'FELKKSEHNKFIAWRATGIWETLDIKESKGGPFRSYVFYDKKKDLTYHINYLIFYPGNSKSIFLRQADMIMKTFKNY' A
#
# COMPACT_ATOMS: atom_id res chain seq x y z
N PHE A 1 -7.70 0.85 11.40
CA PHE A 1 -6.85 0.05 10.49
C PHE A 1 -7.67 -1.11 9.96
N GLU A 2 -7.50 -1.49 8.69
CA GLU A 2 -8.16 -2.62 8.06
C GLU A 2 -7.15 -3.50 7.32
N LEU A 3 -7.27 -4.81 7.49
CA LEU A 3 -6.47 -5.82 6.80
C LEU A 3 -7.40 -6.76 6.04
N LYS A 4 -7.17 -6.92 4.74
CA LYS A 4 -7.98 -7.79 3.87
C LYS A 4 -7.06 -8.68 3.03
N LYS A 5 -7.44 -9.94 2.84
CA LYS A 5 -6.84 -10.76 1.79
C LYS A 5 -7.18 -10.17 0.42
N SER A 6 -6.21 -10.14 -0.48
CA SER A 6 -6.33 -9.69 -1.85
C SER A 6 -5.61 -10.69 -2.73
N GLU A 7 -6.25 -11.15 -3.81
CA GLU A 7 -5.60 -12.02 -4.78
C GLU A 7 -5.12 -11.20 -5.97
N HIS A 8 -3.84 -11.33 -6.31
CA HIS A 8 -3.23 -10.68 -7.47
C HIS A 8 -2.36 -11.66 -8.24
N ASN A 9 -2.72 -11.95 -9.50
CA ASN A 9 -1.92 -12.73 -10.45
C ASN A 9 -1.30 -14.03 -9.86
N LYS A 10 -2.10 -14.80 -9.08
CA LYS A 10 -1.73 -16.04 -8.36
C LYS A 10 -1.03 -15.86 -7.01
N PHE A 11 -0.81 -14.63 -6.54
CA PHE A 11 -0.32 -14.35 -5.19
C PHE A 11 -1.48 -14.00 -4.27
N ILE A 12 -1.53 -14.68 -3.13
CA ILE A 12 -2.31 -14.22 -1.98
C ILE A 12 -1.50 -13.10 -1.34
N ALA A 13 -2.00 -11.88 -1.48
CA ALA A 13 -1.47 -10.70 -0.82
C ALA A 13 -2.36 -10.31 0.36
N TRP A 14 -1.76 -9.71 1.37
CA TRP A 14 -2.47 -9.02 2.42
C TRP A 14 -2.43 -7.53 2.13
N ARG A 15 -3.62 -6.94 1.98
CA ARG A 15 -3.80 -5.51 1.78
C ARG A 15 -4.17 -4.85 3.10
N ALA A 16 -3.32 -3.94 3.53
CA ALA A 16 -3.45 -3.12 4.72
C ALA A 16 -3.84 -1.69 4.32
N THR A 17 -4.85 -1.12 4.96
CA THR A 17 -5.27 0.28 4.76
C THR A 17 -5.56 0.96 6.08
N GLY A 18 -5.33 2.27 6.14
CA GLY A 18 -5.59 3.06 7.33
C GLY A 18 -5.12 4.49 7.18
N ILE A 19 -4.98 5.19 8.29
CA ILE A 19 -4.41 6.52 8.38
C ILE A 19 -3.03 6.40 9.00
N TRP A 20 -2.07 7.16 8.49
CA TRP A 20 -0.76 7.37 9.08
C TRP A 20 -0.63 8.84 9.48
N GLU A 21 0.16 9.10 10.52
CA GLU A 21 0.46 10.43 11.00
C GLU A 21 1.88 10.50 11.56
N THR A 22 2.50 11.67 11.50
CA THR A 22 3.74 11.97 12.20
C THR A 22 3.44 12.56 13.57
N LEU A 23 4.23 12.19 14.58
CA LEU A 23 4.03 12.66 15.96
C LEU A 23 4.48 14.11 16.20
N ASP A 24 5.24 14.72 15.27
CA ASP A 24 5.74 16.08 15.44
C ASP A 24 4.64 17.12 15.18
N ILE A 25 4.40 17.97 16.16
CA ILE A 25 3.35 18.99 16.18
C ILE A 25 3.67 20.14 15.21
N LYS A 26 4.96 20.43 14.93
CA LYS A 26 5.35 21.54 14.06
C LYS A 26 5.22 21.22 12.57
N GLU A 27 5.35 19.95 12.20
CA GLU A 27 5.20 19.47 10.82
C GLU A 27 4.26 18.25 10.77
N SER A 28 3.10 18.33 11.42
CA SER A 28 2.15 17.23 11.42
C SER A 28 1.71 16.87 10.00
N LYS A 29 2.25 15.77 9.48
CA LYS A 29 1.90 15.17 8.20
C LYS A 29 1.07 13.92 8.45
N GLY A 30 0.20 13.60 7.51
CA GLY A 30 -0.58 12.39 7.58
C GLY A 30 -1.49 12.22 6.38
N GLY A 31 -2.21 11.10 6.40
CA GLY A 31 -3.14 10.77 5.34
C GLY A 31 -3.46 9.29 5.28
N PRO A 32 -4.21 8.86 4.26
CA PRO A 32 -4.43 7.46 4.02
C PRO A 32 -3.12 6.78 3.61
N PHE A 33 -2.92 5.57 4.09
CA PHE A 33 -1.93 4.65 3.56
C PHE A 33 -2.57 3.44 2.89
N ARG A 34 -1.81 2.84 1.97
CA ARG A 34 -2.13 1.58 1.31
C ARG A 34 -0.89 0.72 1.31
N SER A 35 -0.96 -0.47 1.87
CA SER A 35 0.16 -1.39 1.90
C SER A 35 -0.23 -2.78 1.43
N TYR A 36 0.70 -3.46 0.77
CA TYR A 36 0.57 -4.83 0.30
C TYR A 36 1.76 -5.63 0.82
N VAL A 37 1.48 -6.80 1.39
CA VAL A 37 2.50 -7.79 1.77
C VAL A 37 2.18 -9.08 1.05
N PHE A 38 3.16 -9.64 0.35
CA PHE A 38 3.02 -10.92 -0.34
C PHE A 38 4.34 -11.66 -0.38
N TYR A 39 4.25 -12.99 -0.48
CA TYR A 39 5.40 -13.88 -0.53
C TYR A 39 5.47 -14.58 -1.89
N ASP A 40 6.64 -14.48 -2.54
CA ASP A 40 6.96 -15.21 -3.76
C ASP A 40 7.71 -16.50 -3.43
N LYS A 41 7.00 -17.62 -3.53
CA LYS A 41 7.56 -18.96 -3.32
C LYS A 41 8.66 -19.35 -4.32
N LYS A 42 8.64 -18.81 -5.55
CA LYS A 42 9.62 -19.20 -6.58
C LYS A 42 11.00 -18.59 -6.32
N LYS A 43 11.02 -17.36 -5.82
CA LYS A 43 12.24 -16.60 -5.54
C LYS A 43 12.64 -16.66 -4.07
N ASP A 44 11.77 -17.22 -3.22
CA ASP A 44 11.89 -17.21 -1.77
C ASP A 44 12.04 -15.79 -1.20
N LEU A 45 11.19 -14.86 -1.68
CA LEU A 45 11.23 -13.45 -1.31
C LEU A 45 9.91 -12.97 -0.74
N THR A 46 9.98 -12.18 0.34
CA THR A 46 8.84 -11.43 0.86
C THR A 46 8.91 -9.99 0.38
N TYR A 47 7.84 -9.53 -0.24
CA TYR A 47 7.70 -8.16 -0.71
C TYR A 47 6.75 -7.38 0.18
N HIS A 48 7.18 -6.20 0.60
CA HIS A 48 6.35 -5.23 1.30
C HIS A 48 6.34 -3.93 0.51
N ILE A 49 5.17 -3.57 -0.01
CA ILE A 49 4.96 -2.32 -0.72
C ILE A 49 4.13 -1.42 0.18
N ASN A 50 4.63 -0.22 0.47
CA ASN A 50 3.96 0.74 1.35
C ASN A 50 3.80 2.09 0.63
N TYR A 51 2.56 2.55 0.52
CA TYR A 51 2.21 3.87 -0.03
C TYR A 51 1.68 4.76 1.09
N LEU A 52 2.43 5.82 1.38
CA LEU A 52 2.04 6.91 2.28
C LEU A 52 1.69 8.13 1.42
N ILE A 53 0.44 8.59 1.46
CA ILE A 53 0.01 9.73 0.64
C ILE A 53 -0.14 10.96 1.53
N PHE A 54 0.78 11.92 1.36
CA PHE A 54 0.68 13.25 1.93
C PHE A 54 0.26 14.24 0.84
N TYR A 55 -1.00 14.69 0.88
CA TYR A 55 -1.50 15.71 -0.06
C TYR A 55 -2.61 16.55 0.60
N PRO A 56 -2.24 17.50 1.48
CA PRO A 56 -3.19 18.26 2.28
C PRO A 56 -4.15 19.07 1.41
N GLY A 57 -5.39 19.25 1.87
CA GLY A 57 -6.43 20.02 1.17
C GLY A 57 -6.98 19.41 -0.11
N ASN A 58 -6.43 18.29 -0.59
CA ASN A 58 -6.74 17.72 -1.90
C ASN A 58 -7.23 16.27 -1.82
N SER A 59 -7.91 15.83 -2.89
CA SER A 59 -8.36 14.45 -3.06
C SER A 59 -7.19 13.49 -3.22
N LYS A 60 -7.23 12.38 -2.47
CA LYS A 60 -6.16 11.37 -2.43
C LYS A 60 -6.53 10.08 -3.17
N SER A 61 -7.76 10.00 -3.68
CA SER A 61 -8.33 8.77 -4.26
C SER A 61 -7.61 8.32 -5.53
N ILE A 62 -7.12 9.25 -6.35
CA ILE A 62 -6.37 8.93 -7.59
C ILE A 62 -5.04 8.25 -7.24
N PHE A 63 -4.28 8.79 -6.28
CA PHE A 63 -3.02 8.20 -5.83
C PHE A 63 -3.23 6.81 -5.23
N LEU A 64 -4.30 6.62 -4.46
CA LEU A 64 -4.69 5.31 -3.98
C LEU A 64 -4.96 4.34 -5.15
N ARG A 65 -5.70 4.74 -6.18
CA ARG A 65 -5.95 3.89 -7.36
C ARG A 65 -4.66 3.57 -8.13
N GLN A 66 -3.73 4.53 -8.24
CA GLN A 66 -2.42 4.30 -8.85
C GLN A 66 -1.62 3.25 -8.07
N ALA A 67 -1.67 3.27 -6.73
CA ALA A 67 -1.07 2.22 -5.91
C ALA A 67 -1.66 0.82 -6.21
N ASP A 68 -2.98 0.72 -6.39
CA ASP A 68 -3.60 -0.55 -6.83
C ASP A 68 -3.11 -0.96 -8.24
N MET A 69 -2.92 0.00 -9.16
CA MET A 69 -2.43 -0.29 -10.51
C MET A 69 -0.99 -0.79 -10.51
N ILE A 70 -0.09 -0.14 -9.75
CA ILE A 70 1.30 -0.56 -9.61
C ILE A 70 1.37 -1.97 -9.00
N MET A 71 0.58 -2.26 -7.97
CA MET A 71 0.50 -3.62 -7.43
C MET A 71 0.12 -4.66 -8.49
N LYS A 72 -0.78 -4.33 -9.41
CA LYS A 72 -1.20 -5.23 -10.51
C LYS A 72 -0.12 -5.45 -11.57
N THR A 73 0.90 -4.59 -11.67
CA THR A 73 2.00 -4.77 -12.63
C THR A 73 3.07 -5.75 -12.14
N PHE A 74 3.07 -6.12 -10.86
CA PHE A 74 3.98 -7.14 -10.35
C PHE A 74 3.68 -8.48 -11.02
N LYS A 75 4.72 -9.01 -11.67
CA LYS A 75 4.73 -10.32 -12.33
C LYS A 75 6.00 -11.04 -11.91
N ASN A 76 5.86 -12.33 -11.62
CA ASN A 76 6.99 -13.16 -11.30
C ASN A 76 7.43 -13.84 -12.60
N TYR A 77 8.47 -13.29 -13.21
CA TYR A 77 9.32 -14.04 -14.15
C TYR A 77 10.13 -15.06 -13.38
#